data_AF-A0A430LWV9-F1
#
_entry.id   AF-A0A430LWV9-F1
#
_cell.length_a   1.000
_cell.length_b   1.000
_cell.length_c   1.000
_cell.angle_alpha   90.00
_cell.angle_beta   90.00
_cell.angle_gamma   90.00
#
_symmetry.space_group_name_H-M   'P 1'
#
loop_
_entity.id
_entity.type
_entity.pdbx_description
1 polymer ?
#
loop_
_entity_poly.entity_id
_entity_poly.type
_entity_poly.pdbx_seq_one_letter_code
_entity_poly.pdbx_strand_id
1 'polypeptide(L)'
;MWPIYLTTQYNQSSVLLYNMAVGGAVTDKDIVTTGPNDVDTQVHEKFEVYSSQQPGFFPPKETLFATFIGINDIYRTINDDDQEDKIIAIIARIRELTLDLYKTGARQFLFISTPPQSLFPNNRPKDIAPKLEAASQSWNKKLYKLVRQLDRKLAHSTFFFFDIVPLITAVTEDPSQFPETNIYKSNSFCADYKSGTSVPDFKSDNCEYNALEYMYIDGAHPTQGFHQILAKKISEQLAAGESVS
;
A
#
# COMPACT_ATOMS: atom_id res chain seq x y z
N MET A 1 -10.50 -0.41 5.13
CA MET A 1 -9.18 -0.26 4.47
C MET A 1 -8.87 1.21 4.29
N TRP A 2 -7.60 1.61 4.23
CA TRP A 2 -7.19 3.02 4.22
C TRP A 2 -7.82 3.89 3.11
N PRO A 3 -8.04 3.43 1.86
CA PRO A 3 -8.62 4.30 0.83
C PRO A 3 -10.05 4.69 1.17
N ILE A 4 -10.80 3.80 1.82
CA ILE A 4 -12.17 4.06 2.26
C ILE A 4 -12.14 5.20 3.29
N TYR A 5 -11.35 5.07 4.36
CA TYR A 5 -11.24 6.12 5.38
C TYR A 5 -10.74 7.45 4.81
N LEU A 6 -9.81 7.43 3.85
CA LEU A 6 -9.33 8.63 3.18
C LEU A 6 -10.46 9.36 2.44
N THR A 7 -11.36 8.61 1.79
CA THR A 7 -12.46 9.17 0.99
C THR A 7 -13.75 9.44 1.75
N THR A 8 -13.93 8.86 2.95
CA THR A 8 -15.19 8.99 3.70
C THR A 8 -15.07 9.70 5.05
N GLN A 9 -13.95 9.57 5.75
CA GLN A 9 -13.77 10.09 7.11
C GLN A 9 -12.78 11.25 7.16
N TYR A 10 -11.71 11.17 6.38
CA TYR A 10 -10.65 12.18 6.32
C TYR A 10 -10.70 13.01 5.02
N ASN A 11 -11.79 12.92 4.26
CA ASN A 11 -12.00 13.73 3.08
C ASN A 11 -12.40 15.17 3.45
N GLN A 12 -11.83 16.16 2.75
CA GLN A 12 -12.21 17.57 2.89
C GLN A 12 -13.33 17.99 1.92
N SER A 13 -13.59 17.17 0.91
CA SER A 13 -14.61 17.36 -0.11
C SER A 13 -15.25 16.00 -0.47
N SER A 14 -16.27 15.99 -1.32
CA SER A 14 -16.79 14.72 -1.84
C SER A 14 -15.75 14.07 -2.75
N VAL A 15 -15.24 12.90 -2.36
CA VAL A 15 -14.24 12.13 -3.13
C VAL A 15 -14.84 10.79 -3.51
N LEU A 16 -14.78 10.43 -4.79
CA LEU A 16 -15.18 9.12 -5.27
C LEU A 16 -13.99 8.16 -5.23
N LEU A 17 -14.22 6.93 -4.75
CA LEU A 17 -13.20 5.88 -4.69
C LEU A 17 -13.41 4.84 -5.81
N TYR A 18 -12.47 4.77 -6.73
CA TYR A 18 -12.40 3.71 -7.75
C TYR A 18 -11.28 2.74 -7.39
N ASN A 19 -11.62 1.69 -6.64
CA ASN A 19 -10.63 0.75 -6.13
C ASN A 19 -10.36 -0.39 -7.13
N MET A 20 -9.23 -0.32 -7.83
CA MET A 20 -8.76 -1.38 -8.73
C MET A 20 -7.84 -2.40 -8.04
N ALA A 21 -7.48 -2.19 -6.77
CA ALA A 21 -6.54 -3.04 -6.06
C ALA A 21 -7.10 -4.45 -5.84
N VAL A 22 -6.25 -5.46 -6.03
CA VAL A 22 -6.60 -6.87 -5.84
C VAL A 22 -5.64 -7.51 -4.84
N GLY A 23 -6.20 -8.26 -3.89
CA GLY A 23 -5.41 -9.02 -2.92
C GLY A 23 -4.43 -9.98 -3.61
N GLY A 24 -3.19 -10.02 -3.11
CA GLY A 24 -2.14 -10.89 -3.64
C GLY A 24 -1.48 -10.41 -4.94
N ALA A 25 -1.86 -9.24 -5.47
CA ALA A 25 -1.28 -8.69 -6.69
C ALA A 25 0.22 -8.42 -6.54
N VAL A 26 0.98 -8.77 -7.58
CA VAL A 26 2.36 -8.27 -7.81
C VAL A 26 2.30 -7.07 -8.77
N THR A 27 3.44 -6.46 -9.10
CA THR A 27 3.48 -5.40 -10.09
C THR A 27 3.18 -5.95 -11.50
N ASP A 28 3.85 -7.03 -11.86
CA ASP A 28 3.72 -7.70 -13.16
C ASP A 28 4.02 -9.20 -13.01
N LYS A 29 3.10 -10.06 -13.43
CA LYS A 29 3.22 -11.52 -13.32
C LYS A 29 4.29 -12.12 -14.24
N ASP A 30 4.70 -11.40 -15.29
CA ASP A 30 5.77 -11.81 -16.20
C ASP A 30 7.17 -11.58 -15.58
N ILE A 31 7.26 -10.72 -14.56
CA ILE A 31 8.50 -10.50 -13.78
C ILE A 31 8.51 -11.37 -12.52
N VAL A 32 7.39 -11.42 -11.80
CA VAL A 32 7.22 -12.23 -10.59
C VAL A 32 6.11 -13.23 -10.80
N THR A 33 6.46 -14.50 -10.95
CA THR A 33 5.48 -15.57 -11.18
C THR A 33 4.48 -15.67 -10.03
N THR A 34 3.20 -15.49 -10.34
CA THR A 34 2.09 -15.55 -9.39
C THR A 34 0.79 -15.97 -10.07
N GLY A 35 -0.33 -15.94 -9.34
CA GLY A 35 -1.68 -16.06 -9.91
C GLY A 35 -2.04 -14.90 -10.85
N PRO A 36 -3.31 -14.74 -11.24
CA PRO A 36 -3.69 -13.83 -12.34
C PRO A 36 -3.64 -12.33 -11.98
N ASN A 37 -3.29 -11.98 -10.76
CA ASN A 37 -3.43 -10.62 -10.25
C ASN A 37 -2.09 -9.88 -10.33
N ASP A 38 -2.06 -8.80 -11.11
CA ASP A 38 -0.96 -7.84 -11.13
C ASP A 38 -1.47 -6.40 -11.35
N VAL A 39 -0.57 -5.42 -11.29
CA VAL A 39 -0.90 -4.00 -11.56
C VAL A 39 -0.99 -3.74 -13.06
N ASP A 40 -0.23 -4.47 -13.88
CA ASP A 40 -0.33 -4.39 -15.34
C ASP A 40 -1.76 -4.57 -15.85
N THR A 41 -2.41 -5.69 -15.48
CA THR A 41 -3.81 -5.95 -15.81
C THR A 41 -4.75 -4.87 -15.25
N GLN A 42 -4.45 -4.31 -14.08
CA GLN A 42 -5.24 -3.21 -13.50
C GLN A 42 -5.16 -1.93 -14.34
N VAL A 43 -3.99 -1.64 -14.92
CA VAL A 43 -3.79 -0.47 -15.77
C VAL A 43 -4.37 -0.70 -17.16
N HIS A 44 -3.87 -1.69 -17.90
CA HIS A 44 -4.19 -1.84 -19.33
C HIS A 44 -5.54 -2.51 -19.60
N GLU A 45 -5.96 -3.48 -18.78
CA GLU A 45 -7.20 -4.22 -19.03
C GLU A 45 -8.41 -3.68 -18.26
N LYS A 46 -8.20 -2.95 -17.16
CA LYS A 46 -9.28 -2.39 -16.34
C LYS A 46 -9.38 -0.88 -16.48
N PHE A 47 -8.37 -0.14 -16.02
CA PHE A 47 -8.45 1.32 -15.96
C PHE A 47 -8.51 1.94 -17.35
N GLU A 48 -7.66 1.53 -18.29
CA GLU A 48 -7.66 2.08 -19.65
C GLU A 48 -8.99 1.83 -20.36
N VAL A 49 -9.52 0.61 -20.27
CA VAL A 49 -10.83 0.26 -20.82
C VAL A 49 -11.93 1.14 -20.22
N TYR A 50 -11.97 1.28 -18.89
CA TYR A 50 -12.97 2.12 -18.21
C TYR A 50 -12.83 3.60 -18.58
N SER A 51 -11.61 4.13 -18.58
CA SER A 51 -11.31 5.52 -18.92
C SER A 51 -11.66 5.84 -20.37
N SER A 52 -11.41 4.93 -21.31
CA SER A 52 -11.77 5.10 -22.72
C SER A 52 -13.28 5.20 -22.97
N GLN A 53 -14.08 4.54 -22.13
CA GLN A 53 -15.54 4.58 -22.18
C GLN A 53 -16.13 5.81 -21.47
N GLN A 54 -15.32 6.52 -20.67
CA GLN A 54 -15.72 7.68 -19.89
C GLN A 54 -14.76 8.87 -20.13
N PRO A 55 -14.64 9.41 -21.36
CA PRO A 55 -13.71 10.50 -21.65
C PRO A 55 -13.96 11.73 -20.77
N GLY A 56 -12.90 12.24 -20.14
CA GLY A 56 -12.97 13.43 -19.27
C GLY A 56 -13.50 13.18 -17.86
N PHE A 57 -13.90 11.94 -17.53
CA PHE A 57 -14.44 11.59 -16.22
C PHE A 57 -13.40 11.63 -15.09
N PHE A 58 -12.11 11.59 -15.42
CA PHE A 58 -11.01 11.75 -14.48
C PHE A 58 -10.27 13.07 -14.73
N PRO A 59 -10.79 14.22 -14.26
CA PRO A 59 -10.12 15.50 -14.44
C PRO A 59 -8.73 15.46 -13.81
N PRO A 60 -7.67 15.86 -14.54
CA PRO A 60 -6.28 15.69 -14.09
C PRO A 60 -5.96 16.34 -12.73
N LYS A 61 -6.60 17.48 -12.42
CA LYS A 61 -6.39 18.23 -11.16
C LYS A 61 -7.26 17.75 -10.00
N GLU A 62 -8.24 16.88 -10.25
CA GLU A 62 -9.21 16.42 -9.24
C GLU A 62 -9.11 14.91 -9.00
N THR A 63 -8.29 14.21 -9.78
CA THR A 63 -8.08 12.76 -9.66
C THR A 63 -6.69 12.49 -9.09
N LEU A 64 -6.62 11.68 -8.03
CA LEU A 64 -5.38 11.16 -7.45
C LEU A 64 -5.22 9.67 -7.78
N PHE A 65 -4.10 9.31 -8.40
CA PHE A 65 -3.73 7.93 -8.72
C PHE A 65 -2.81 7.40 -7.61
N ALA A 66 -3.34 6.54 -6.74
CA ALA A 66 -2.59 6.00 -5.62
C ALA A 66 -2.09 4.57 -5.89
N THR A 67 -0.79 4.33 -5.67
CA THR A 67 -0.14 3.03 -5.85
C THR A 67 0.47 2.57 -4.52
N PHE A 68 0.02 1.40 -4.04
CA PHE A 68 0.60 0.71 -2.89
C PHE A 68 0.82 -0.77 -3.24
N ILE A 69 2.04 -1.09 -3.66
CA ILE A 69 2.44 -2.40 -4.20
C ILE A 69 3.87 -2.74 -3.76
N GLY A 70 4.33 -3.97 -4.00
CA GLY A 70 5.68 -4.45 -3.69
C GLY A 70 5.75 -5.47 -2.56
N ILE A 71 4.73 -5.54 -1.71
CA ILE A 71 4.69 -6.49 -0.59
C ILE A 71 4.75 -7.93 -1.12
N ASN A 72 3.87 -8.28 -2.07
CA ASN A 72 3.85 -9.61 -2.68
C ASN A 72 5.08 -9.85 -3.57
N ASP A 73 5.54 -8.85 -4.30
CA ASP A 73 6.72 -8.95 -5.15
C ASP A 73 7.96 -9.36 -4.35
N ILE A 74 8.23 -8.66 -3.24
CA ILE A 74 9.33 -8.96 -2.32
C ILE A 74 9.12 -10.34 -1.70
N TYR A 75 7.93 -10.63 -1.16
CA TYR A 75 7.69 -11.87 -0.43
C TYR A 75 7.83 -13.11 -1.32
N ARG A 76 7.38 -13.03 -2.57
CA ARG A 76 7.43 -14.16 -3.53
C ARG A 76 8.84 -14.44 -4.04
N THR A 77 9.69 -13.42 -4.09
CA THR A 77 11.05 -13.51 -4.65
C THR A 77 12.14 -13.60 -3.58
N ILE A 78 11.77 -13.58 -2.28
CA ILE A 78 12.70 -13.47 -1.15
C ILE A 78 13.74 -14.60 -1.05
N ASN A 79 13.46 -15.75 -1.64
CA ASN A 79 14.34 -16.91 -1.67
C ASN A 79 15.01 -17.11 -3.03
N ASP A 80 14.74 -16.24 -4.00
CA ASP A 80 15.36 -16.33 -5.31
C ASP A 80 16.76 -15.72 -5.26
N ASP A 81 17.72 -16.34 -5.93
CA ASP A 81 19.11 -15.85 -5.99
C ASP A 81 19.20 -14.49 -6.72
N ASP A 82 18.25 -14.19 -7.60
CA ASP A 82 18.17 -12.98 -8.43
C ASP A 82 17.15 -11.94 -7.89
N GLN A 83 16.80 -11.99 -6.60
CA GLN A 83 15.79 -11.11 -5.99
C GLN A 83 16.00 -9.62 -6.30
N GLU A 84 17.23 -9.13 -6.17
CA GLU A 84 17.55 -7.72 -6.39
C GLU A 84 17.39 -7.31 -7.86
N ASP A 85 17.74 -8.20 -8.79
CA ASP A 85 17.55 -7.97 -10.23
C ASP A 85 16.05 -7.90 -10.57
N LYS A 86 15.23 -8.76 -9.95
CA LYS A 86 13.77 -8.67 -10.05
C LYS A 86 13.24 -7.36 -9.48
N ILE A 87 13.70 -6.91 -8.31
CA ILE A 87 13.31 -5.59 -7.76
C ILE A 87 13.64 -4.47 -8.77
N ILE A 88 14.81 -4.51 -9.41
CA ILE A 88 15.18 -3.51 -10.44
C ILE A 88 14.21 -3.54 -11.62
N ALA A 89 13.91 -4.74 -12.15
CA ALA A 89 12.97 -4.92 -13.26
C ALA A 89 11.56 -4.44 -12.89
N ILE A 90 11.11 -4.73 -11.67
CA ILE A 90 9.80 -4.30 -11.17
C ILE A 90 9.73 -2.77 -11.05
N ILE A 91 10.76 -2.12 -10.52
CA ILE A 91 10.79 -0.65 -10.43
C ILE A 91 10.77 -0.03 -11.84
N ALA A 92 11.45 -0.64 -12.82
CA ALA A 92 11.33 -0.24 -14.22
C ALA A 92 9.90 -0.43 -14.75
N ARG A 93 9.21 -1.49 -14.34
CA ARG A 93 7.81 -1.73 -14.73
C ARG A 93 6.84 -0.72 -14.11
N ILE A 94 7.01 -0.37 -12.84
CA ILE A 94 6.23 0.72 -12.18
C ILE A 94 6.39 2.03 -12.96
N ARG A 95 7.61 2.31 -13.46
CA ARG A 95 7.86 3.48 -14.30
C ARG A 95 7.02 3.44 -15.58
N GLU A 96 7.01 2.32 -16.29
CA GLU A 96 6.25 2.15 -17.53
C GLU A 96 4.75 2.34 -17.30
N LEU A 97 4.19 1.65 -16.31
CA LEU A 97 2.78 1.75 -15.94
C LEU A 97 2.39 3.19 -15.56
N THR A 98 3.28 3.91 -14.87
CA THR A 98 3.05 5.33 -14.55
C THR A 98 3.07 6.21 -15.80
N LEU A 99 3.95 5.92 -16.77
CA LEU A 99 3.99 6.63 -18.04
C LEU A 99 2.71 6.36 -18.86
N ASP A 100 2.17 5.16 -18.80
CA ASP A 100 0.92 4.81 -19.47
C ASP A 100 -0.27 5.55 -18.85
N LEU A 101 -0.41 5.54 -17.52
CA LEU A 101 -1.39 6.39 -16.82
C LEU A 101 -1.22 7.88 -17.16
N TYR A 102 0.00 8.37 -17.25
CA TYR A 102 0.25 9.76 -17.66
C TYR A 102 -0.24 10.04 -19.10
N LYS A 103 -0.09 9.10 -20.04
CA LYS A 103 -0.61 9.24 -21.41
C LYS A 103 -2.15 9.30 -21.43
N THR A 104 -2.84 8.67 -20.48
CA THR A 104 -4.31 8.77 -20.37
C THR A 104 -4.77 10.07 -19.70
N GLY A 105 -3.87 10.94 -19.27
CA GLY A 105 -4.19 12.23 -18.64
C GLY A 105 -4.00 12.28 -17.13
N ALA A 106 -3.53 11.22 -16.47
CA ALA A 106 -3.22 11.26 -15.04
C ALA A 106 -2.13 12.29 -14.73
N ARG A 107 -2.33 13.13 -13.71
CA ARG A 107 -1.37 14.18 -13.31
C ARG A 107 -1.06 14.23 -11.83
N GLN A 108 -1.85 13.60 -10.96
CA GLN A 108 -1.55 13.54 -9.53
C GLN A 108 -1.33 12.09 -9.12
N PHE A 109 -0.17 11.80 -8.57
CA PHE A 109 0.23 10.45 -8.20
C PHE A 109 0.63 10.38 -6.74
N LEU A 110 0.17 9.36 -6.03
CA LEU A 110 0.63 9.03 -4.68
C LEU A 110 1.26 7.64 -4.71
N PHE A 111 2.52 7.55 -4.26
CA PHE A 111 3.19 6.27 -4.04
C PHE A 111 3.38 6.05 -2.54
N ILE A 112 3.09 4.84 -2.07
CA ILE A 112 3.29 4.43 -0.68
C ILE A 112 4.48 3.47 -0.64
N SER A 113 5.42 3.70 0.28
CA SER A 113 6.53 2.77 0.51
C SER A 113 6.02 1.42 1.01
N THR A 114 6.78 0.34 0.80
CA THR A 114 6.45 -0.97 1.38
C THR A 114 6.74 -0.97 2.88
N PRO A 115 5.85 -1.53 3.71
CA PRO A 115 6.16 -1.75 5.11
C PRO A 115 7.33 -2.74 5.26
N PRO A 116 8.12 -2.65 6.35
CA PRO A 116 9.13 -3.65 6.66
C PRO A 116 8.42 -4.96 7.01
N GLN A 117 8.44 -5.93 6.08
CA GLN A 117 7.71 -7.18 6.25
C GLN A 117 8.27 -8.04 7.39
N SER A 118 9.48 -7.74 7.87
CA SER A 118 10.05 -8.30 9.09
C SER A 118 9.21 -8.02 10.35
N LEU A 119 8.36 -6.97 10.35
CA LEU A 119 7.44 -6.66 11.45
C LEU A 119 6.15 -7.46 11.41
N PHE A 120 5.84 -8.16 10.31
CA PHE A 120 4.59 -8.89 10.19
C PHE A 120 4.58 -10.12 11.12
N PRO A 121 3.45 -10.45 11.76
CA PRO A 121 3.37 -11.60 12.66
C PRO A 121 3.85 -12.92 12.02
N ASN A 122 3.57 -13.15 10.74
CA ASN A 122 4.05 -14.34 10.04
C ASN A 122 5.56 -14.43 9.86
N ASN A 123 6.31 -13.34 10.08
CA ASN A 123 7.73 -13.25 9.81
C ASN A 123 8.58 -13.05 11.08
N ARG A 124 7.95 -13.03 12.27
CA ARG A 124 8.68 -12.81 13.54
C ARG A 124 8.38 -13.87 14.63
N PRO A 125 9.42 -14.38 15.32
CA PRO A 125 10.81 -14.45 14.87
C PRO A 125 10.96 -15.54 13.80
N LYS A 126 11.51 -15.20 12.63
CA LYS A 126 11.93 -16.16 11.60
C LYS A 126 13.25 -15.73 10.98
N ASP A 127 14.05 -16.69 10.53
CA ASP A 127 15.36 -16.45 9.88
C ASP A 127 15.27 -15.60 8.60
N ILE A 128 14.06 -15.48 8.04
CA ILE A 128 13.76 -14.67 6.86
C ILE A 128 13.66 -13.16 7.17
N ALA A 129 13.50 -12.75 8.42
CA ALA A 129 13.26 -11.36 8.79
C ALA A 129 14.38 -10.39 8.33
N PRO A 130 15.69 -10.69 8.50
CA PRO A 130 16.75 -9.81 8.01
C PRO A 130 16.73 -9.65 6.48
N LYS A 131 16.40 -10.72 5.73
CA LYS A 131 16.27 -10.65 4.27
C LYS A 131 15.11 -9.76 3.85
N LEU A 132 13.96 -9.91 4.52
CA LEU A 132 12.77 -9.10 4.26
C LEU A 132 13.00 -7.62 4.56
N GLU A 133 13.69 -7.33 5.65
CA GLU A 133 14.07 -5.95 6.00
C GLU A 133 14.96 -5.33 4.91
N ALA A 134 16.03 -6.03 4.51
CA ALA A 134 16.94 -5.56 3.47
C ALA A 134 16.22 -5.36 2.12
N ALA A 135 15.33 -6.28 1.74
CA ALA A 135 14.56 -6.19 0.51
C ALA A 135 13.55 -5.02 0.53
N SER A 136 12.81 -4.83 1.64
CA SER A 136 11.92 -3.67 1.83
C SER A 136 12.69 -2.35 1.75
N GLN A 137 13.88 -2.27 2.36
CA GLN A 137 14.74 -1.08 2.28
C GLN A 137 15.24 -0.82 0.85
N SER A 138 15.69 -1.87 0.15
CA SER A 138 16.14 -1.78 -1.26
C SER A 138 15.02 -1.28 -2.17
N TRP A 139 13.82 -1.87 -2.03
CA TRP A 139 12.62 -1.47 -2.75
C TRP A 139 12.28 0.00 -2.49
N ASN A 140 12.12 0.40 -1.21
CA ASN A 140 11.70 1.74 -0.84
C ASN A 140 12.68 2.81 -1.36
N LYS A 141 13.99 2.55 -1.28
CA LYS A 141 15.03 3.43 -1.83
C LYS A 141 14.89 3.61 -3.34
N LYS A 142 14.64 2.52 -4.08
CA LYS A 142 14.49 2.56 -5.54
C LYS A 142 13.18 3.21 -5.96
N LEU A 143 12.08 2.92 -5.26
CA LEU A 143 10.79 3.53 -5.52
C LEU A 143 10.85 5.04 -5.30
N TYR A 144 11.40 5.50 -4.17
CA TYR A 144 11.56 6.93 -3.91
C TYR A 144 12.42 7.63 -4.99
N LYS A 145 13.53 7.00 -5.40
CA LYS A 145 14.37 7.50 -6.50
C LYS A 145 13.57 7.59 -7.81
N LEU A 146 12.78 6.57 -8.15
CA LEU A 146 11.92 6.59 -9.33
C LEU A 146 10.91 7.74 -9.27
N VAL A 147 10.23 7.92 -8.13
CA VAL A 147 9.22 8.97 -7.96
C VAL A 147 9.83 10.36 -8.15
N ARG A 148 11.02 10.63 -7.59
CA ARG A 148 11.76 11.89 -7.85
C ARG A 148 12.17 12.06 -9.31
N GLN A 149 12.49 10.97 -10.02
CA GLN A 149 12.80 11.03 -11.45
C GLN A 149 11.56 11.31 -12.31
N LEU A 150 10.41 10.74 -11.95
CA LEU A 150 9.13 10.98 -12.62
C LEU A 150 8.66 12.42 -12.42
N ASP A 151 8.74 12.93 -11.19
CA ASP A 151 8.44 14.32 -10.84
C ASP A 151 9.19 15.33 -11.71
N ARG A 152 10.51 15.12 -11.89
CA ARG A 152 11.34 15.97 -12.75
C ARG A 152 11.04 15.84 -14.25
N LYS A 153 10.53 14.68 -14.68
CA LYS A 153 10.37 14.36 -16.11
C LYS A 153 8.97 14.66 -16.63
N LEU A 154 7.93 14.47 -15.81
CA LEU A 154 6.55 14.58 -16.23
C LEU A 154 6.00 15.95 -15.88
N ALA A 155 6.03 16.84 -16.87
CA ALA A 155 5.51 18.19 -16.73
C ALA A 155 4.04 18.22 -16.28
N HIS A 156 3.66 19.30 -15.61
CA HIS A 156 2.29 19.54 -15.13
C HIS A 156 1.72 18.41 -14.26
N SER A 157 2.59 17.66 -13.59
CA SER A 157 2.22 16.60 -12.67
C SER A 157 2.71 16.90 -11.26
N THR A 158 2.07 16.26 -10.29
CA THR A 158 2.46 16.30 -8.88
C THR A 158 2.60 14.88 -8.37
N PHE A 159 3.75 14.61 -7.75
CA PHE A 159 4.06 13.32 -7.16
C PHE A 159 4.14 13.45 -5.64
N PHE A 160 3.39 12.61 -4.95
CA PHE A 160 3.45 12.44 -3.51
C PHE A 160 4.10 11.09 -3.20
N PHE A 161 4.89 11.05 -2.14
CA PHE A 161 5.46 9.83 -1.60
C PHE A 161 5.16 9.78 -0.11
N PHE A 162 4.39 8.78 0.31
CA PHE A 162 4.12 8.52 1.72
C PHE A 162 5.01 7.38 2.18
N ASP A 163 5.96 7.68 3.07
CA ASP A 163 6.76 6.64 3.70
C ASP A 163 5.99 6.03 4.88
N ILE A 164 5.50 4.79 4.71
CA ILE A 164 4.73 4.09 5.74
C ILE A 164 5.60 3.55 6.87
N VAL A 165 6.91 3.42 6.65
CA VAL A 165 7.83 2.75 7.58
C VAL A 165 7.82 3.39 8.97
N PRO A 166 7.97 4.73 9.13
CA PRO A 166 7.93 5.34 10.46
C PRO A 166 6.60 5.12 11.18
N LEU A 167 5.48 5.17 10.45
CA LEU A 167 4.14 5.01 11.03
C LEU A 167 3.91 3.58 11.54
N ILE A 168 4.21 2.56 10.73
CA ILE A 168 3.99 1.17 11.15
C ILE A 168 4.94 0.75 12.28
N THR A 169 6.18 1.25 12.27
CA THR A 169 7.12 1.04 13.37
C THR A 169 6.59 1.67 14.66
N ALA A 170 6.18 2.94 14.63
CA ALA A 170 5.65 3.63 15.81
C ALA A 170 4.43 2.91 16.41
N VAL A 171 3.46 2.51 15.57
CA VAL A 171 2.27 1.76 16.04
C VAL A 171 2.65 0.38 16.60
N THR A 172 3.66 -0.28 16.02
CA THR A 172 4.11 -1.60 16.49
C THR A 172 4.80 -1.53 17.84
N GLU A 173 5.55 -0.45 18.09
CA GLU A 173 6.29 -0.20 19.34
C GLU A 173 5.37 0.29 20.46
N ASP A 174 4.52 1.27 20.17
CA ASP A 174 3.56 1.83 21.13
C ASP A 174 2.29 2.30 20.41
N PRO A 175 1.23 1.47 20.41
CA PRO A 175 -0.01 1.81 19.74
C PRO A 175 -0.78 2.96 20.42
N SER A 176 -0.42 3.35 21.65
CA SER A 176 -1.09 4.44 22.37
C SER A 176 -0.68 5.83 21.89
N GLN A 177 0.36 5.93 21.06
CA GLN A 177 0.82 7.19 20.45
C GLN A 177 -0.25 7.82 19.53
N PHE A 178 -1.18 7.02 19.01
CA PHE A 178 -2.26 7.51 18.15
C PHE A 178 -3.63 7.08 18.69
N PRO A 179 -4.61 8.00 18.78
CA PRO A 179 -5.97 7.68 19.21
C PRO A 179 -6.61 6.52 18.43
N GLU A 180 -6.35 6.44 17.12
CA GLU A 180 -6.89 5.42 16.23
C GLU A 180 -6.38 4.00 16.54
N THR A 181 -5.19 3.88 17.13
CA THR A 181 -4.55 2.60 17.43
C THR A 181 -4.49 2.28 18.92
N ASN A 182 -4.90 3.20 19.80
CA ASN A 182 -4.88 3.03 21.25
C ASN A 182 -5.71 1.82 21.76
N ILE A 183 -6.61 1.29 20.95
CA ILE A 183 -7.37 0.06 21.24
C ILE A 183 -6.50 -1.21 21.17
N TYR A 184 -5.36 -1.17 20.49
CA TYR A 184 -4.52 -2.34 20.31
C TYR A 184 -3.87 -2.78 21.62
N LYS A 185 -4.14 -4.05 21.96
CA LYS A 185 -3.57 -4.76 23.09
C LYS A 185 -2.50 -5.76 22.65
N SER A 186 -2.49 -6.13 21.37
CA SER A 186 -1.51 -7.05 20.79
C SER A 186 -1.12 -6.61 19.38
N ASN A 187 0.17 -6.67 19.08
CA ASN A 187 0.68 -6.51 17.72
C ASN A 187 0.75 -7.86 16.94
N SER A 188 0.12 -8.91 17.46
CA SER A 188 -0.06 -10.21 16.80
C SER A 188 -1.45 -10.31 16.14
N PHE A 189 -1.88 -11.53 15.84
CA PHE A 189 -3.22 -11.88 15.37
C PHE A 189 -3.75 -13.11 16.13
N CYS A 190 -5.06 -13.34 16.07
CA CYS A 190 -5.68 -14.58 16.53
C CYS A 190 -6.10 -15.46 15.35
N ALA A 191 -5.87 -16.77 15.43
CA ALA A 191 -6.13 -17.71 14.34
C ALA A 191 -7.62 -17.76 13.92
N ASP A 192 -8.55 -17.54 14.85
CA ASP A 192 -9.99 -17.55 14.58
C ASP A 192 -10.44 -16.37 13.72
N TYR A 193 -9.66 -15.28 13.67
CA TYR A 193 -10.00 -14.07 12.92
C TYR A 193 -9.36 -14.02 11.52
N LYS A 194 -8.46 -14.95 11.18
CA LYS A 194 -7.63 -14.90 9.96
C LYS A 194 -8.42 -14.83 8.65
N SER A 195 -9.67 -15.30 8.65
CA SER A 195 -10.58 -15.29 7.49
C SER A 195 -11.50 -14.07 7.48
N GLY A 196 -11.26 -13.10 8.36
CA GLY A 196 -12.15 -11.98 8.63
C GLY A 196 -13.17 -12.30 9.72
N THR A 197 -13.89 -11.27 10.14
CA THR A 197 -14.95 -11.34 11.15
C THR A 197 -16.26 -10.76 10.60
N SER A 198 -17.40 -11.20 11.16
CA SER A 198 -18.72 -10.70 10.77
C SER A 198 -18.95 -9.24 11.20
N VAL A 199 -18.41 -8.87 12.35
CA VAL A 199 -18.34 -7.49 12.86
C VAL A 199 -16.90 -7.20 13.29
N PRO A 200 -16.45 -5.93 13.22
CA PRO A 200 -15.04 -5.61 13.46
C PRO A 200 -14.54 -6.01 14.85
N ASP A 201 -15.37 -5.88 15.87
CA ASP A 201 -15.08 -6.15 17.29
C ASP A 201 -15.55 -7.54 17.74
N PHE A 202 -15.74 -8.46 16.80
CA PHE A 202 -16.12 -9.83 17.13
C PHE A 202 -15.12 -10.44 18.12
N LYS A 203 -15.66 -11.14 19.13
CA LYS A 203 -14.89 -11.79 20.18
C LYS A 203 -15.11 -13.30 20.09
N SER A 204 -14.09 -14.03 19.64
CA SER A 204 -14.07 -15.49 19.77
C SER A 204 -13.72 -15.90 21.20
N ASP A 205 -14.30 -17.01 21.65
CA ASP A 205 -14.00 -17.66 22.93
C ASP A 205 -12.54 -18.17 23.02
N ASN A 206 -11.87 -18.40 21.88
CA ASN A 206 -10.48 -18.90 21.85
C ASN A 206 -9.43 -17.80 21.77
N CYS A 207 -9.83 -16.54 21.59
CA CYS A 207 -8.90 -15.41 21.50
C CYS A 207 -8.84 -14.68 22.83
N GLU A 208 -7.71 -14.04 23.13
CA GLU A 208 -7.55 -13.25 24.37
C GLU A 208 -8.27 -11.91 24.29
N TYR A 209 -8.24 -11.27 23.12
CA TYR A 209 -8.90 -9.99 22.85
C TYR A 209 -9.97 -10.12 21.76
N ASN A 210 -10.80 -9.09 21.58
CA ASN A 210 -11.66 -8.99 20.40
C ASN A 210 -10.82 -8.65 19.15
N ALA A 211 -11.38 -8.81 17.96
CA ALA A 211 -10.62 -8.63 16.72
C ALA A 211 -10.08 -7.20 16.49
N LEU A 212 -10.75 -6.13 16.98
CA LEU A 212 -10.24 -4.75 16.87
C LEU A 212 -9.06 -4.47 17.80
N GLU A 213 -8.93 -5.23 18.89
CA GLU A 213 -7.84 -5.07 19.86
C GLU A 213 -6.54 -5.75 19.40
N TYR A 214 -6.56 -6.49 18.28
CA TYR A 214 -5.35 -6.95 17.59
C TYR A 214 -4.96 -5.96 16.49
N MET A 215 -3.67 -5.65 16.38
CA MET A 215 -3.15 -4.83 15.28
C MET A 215 -3.33 -5.53 13.93
N TYR A 216 -3.27 -6.86 13.89
CA TYR A 216 -3.42 -7.64 12.66
C TYR A 216 -4.60 -8.61 12.72
N ILE A 217 -5.33 -8.72 11.61
CA ILE A 217 -6.43 -9.68 11.46
C ILE A 217 -5.92 -11.09 11.14
N ASP A 218 -4.80 -11.15 10.42
CA ASP A 218 -4.06 -12.36 10.09
C ASP A 218 -2.56 -12.11 10.23
N GLY A 219 -1.73 -12.97 9.66
CA GLY A 219 -0.29 -12.84 9.81
C GLY A 219 0.39 -11.70 9.04
N ALA A 220 -0.34 -10.86 8.28
CA ALA A 220 0.24 -9.78 7.46
C ALA A 220 -0.64 -8.52 7.32
N HIS A 221 -1.95 -8.61 7.52
CA HIS A 221 -2.88 -7.52 7.24
C HIS A 221 -3.32 -6.79 8.53
N PRO A 222 -3.06 -5.48 8.65
CA PRO A 222 -3.51 -4.70 9.80
C PRO A 222 -5.04 -4.57 9.88
N THR A 223 -5.57 -4.40 11.09
CA THR A 223 -6.99 -4.13 11.34
C THR A 223 -7.33 -2.66 11.13
N GLN A 224 -8.56 -2.28 11.47
CA GLN A 224 -9.13 -0.97 11.14
C GLN A 224 -8.38 0.22 11.73
N GLY A 225 -7.89 0.13 12.97
CA GLY A 225 -7.18 1.24 13.63
C GLY A 225 -5.98 1.73 12.82
N PHE A 226 -5.16 0.81 12.32
CA PHE A 226 -3.99 1.12 11.50
C PHE A 226 -4.40 1.71 10.15
N HIS A 227 -5.44 1.17 9.53
CA HIS A 227 -5.98 1.74 8.29
C HIS A 227 -6.54 3.16 8.47
N GLN A 228 -7.11 3.49 9.63
CA GLN A 228 -7.58 4.84 9.94
C GLN A 228 -6.40 5.81 10.10
N ILE A 229 -5.40 5.49 10.92
CA ILE A 229 -4.24 6.38 11.08
C ILE A 229 -3.44 6.54 9.79
N LEU A 230 -3.30 5.49 8.97
CA LEU A 230 -2.68 5.59 7.65
C LEU A 230 -3.42 6.57 6.75
N ALA A 231 -4.75 6.45 6.68
CA ALA A 231 -5.58 7.35 5.89
C ALA A 231 -5.49 8.80 6.39
N LYS A 232 -5.51 9.00 7.70
CA LYS A 232 -5.35 10.32 8.33
C LYS A 232 -4.01 10.96 7.97
N LYS A 233 -2.91 10.22 8.14
CA LYS A 233 -1.56 10.72 7.84
C LYS A 233 -1.36 11.05 6.36
N ILE A 234 -1.90 10.22 5.48
CA ILE A 234 -1.92 10.53 4.04
C ILE A 234 -2.75 11.80 3.78
N SER A 235 -3.94 11.92 4.39
CA SER A 235 -4.78 13.11 4.23
C SER A 235 -4.09 14.38 4.71
N GLU A 236 -3.39 14.33 5.85
CA GLU A 236 -2.62 15.45 6.40
C GLU A 236 -1.53 15.89 5.41
N GLN A 237 -0.75 14.95 4.85
CA GLN A 237 0.29 15.23 3.85
C GLN A 237 -0.30 15.84 2.56
N LEU A 238 -1.39 15.26 2.05
CA LEU A 238 -2.06 15.75 0.84
C LEU A 238 -2.61 17.17 1.03
N ALA A 239 -3.23 17.44 2.17
CA ALA A 239 -3.77 18.77 2.49
C ALA A 239 -2.66 19.83 2.66
N ALA A 240 -1.49 19.43 3.16
CA ALA A 240 -0.33 20.30 3.26
C ALA A 240 0.36 20.57 1.91
N GLY A 241 0.02 19.81 0.86
CA GLY A 241 0.66 19.92 -0.45
C GLY A 241 2.12 19.46 -0.45
N GLU A 242 2.50 18.60 0.51
CA GLU A 242 3.85 18.06 0.68
C GLU A 242 4.17 16.99 -0.38
N SER A 243 4.31 17.46 -1.62
CA SER A 243 4.79 16.66 -2.75
C SER A 243 6.29 16.38 -2.64
N VAL A 244 6.81 15.51 -3.49
CA VAL A 244 8.23 15.17 -3.49
C VAL A 244 9.13 16.30 -4.03
N SER A 245 8.56 17.30 -4.72
CA SER A 245 9.29 18.34 -5.46
C SER A 245 10.35 19.04 -4.62
#